data_AF-A0AAE3Z8X7-F1
#
_entry.id   AF-A0AAE3Z8X7-F1
#
_cell.length_a   1.000
_cell.length_b   1.000
_cell.length_c   1.000
_cell.angle_alpha   90.00
_cell.angle_beta   90.00
_cell.angle_gamma   90.00
#
_symmetry.space_group_name_H-M   'P 1'
#
loop_
_entity.id
_entity.type
_entity.pdbx_description
1 polymer ?
#
loop_
_entity_poly.entity_id
_entity_poly.type
_entity_poly.pdbx_seq_one_letter_code
_entity_poly.pdbx_strand_id
1 'polypeptide(L)' 'MRQVEIEQADFVRARGVQRALAAQGLKGRKVPDLVIAAAAERHALILVHYDQDFESIAQVTGQATEWIVERGSVD' A
#
# COMPACT_ATOMS: atom_id res chain seq x y z
N MET A 1 -7.64 2.11 -20.39
CA MET A 1 -7.11 2.15 -19.01
C MET A 1 -5.60 2.19 -19.09
N ARG A 2 -4.93 3.02 -18.28
CA ARG A 2 -3.47 3.09 -18.22
C ARG A 2 -2.97 1.98 -17.29
N GLN A 3 -2.08 1.12 -17.79
CA GLN A 3 -1.37 0.17 -16.94
C GLN A 3 -0.19 0.86 -16.23
N VAL A 4 0.11 0.39 -15.02
CA VAL A 4 1.28 0.80 -14.25
C VAL A 4 2.19 -0.40 -14.12
N GLU A 5 3.38 -0.29 -14.71
CA GLU A 5 4.40 -1.33 -14.61
C GLU A 5 5.07 -1.29 -13.24
N ILE A 6 5.34 -2.47 -12.70
CA ILE A 6 6.13 -2.62 -11.46
C ILE A 6 7.60 -2.52 -11.80
N GLU A 7 8.32 -1.69 -11.05
CA GLU A 7 9.74 -1.46 -11.22
C GLU A 7 10.53 -1.96 -10.01
N GLN A 8 11.84 -2.17 -10.20
CA GLN A 8 12.74 -2.58 -9.10
C GLN A 8 12.71 -1.60 -7.93
N ALA A 9 12.45 -0.30 -8.19
CA ALA A 9 12.29 0.73 -7.18
C ALA A 9 11.11 0.45 -6.23
N ASP A 10 10.03 -0.17 -6.72
CA ASP A 10 8.84 -0.48 -5.92
C ASP A 10 9.15 -1.55 -4.88
N PHE A 11 9.98 -2.54 -5.22
CA PHE A 11 10.45 -3.54 -4.25
C PHE A 11 11.37 -2.94 -3.17
N VAL A 12 12.21 -1.96 -3.55
CA VAL A 12 13.05 -1.24 -2.59
C VAL A 12 12.19 -0.43 -1.63
N ARG A 13 11.19 0.27 -2.15
CA ARG A 13 10.23 1.05 -1.37
C ARG A 13 9.39 0.15 -0.45
N ALA A 14 8.84 -0.94 -0.98
CA ALA A 14 8.11 -1.96 -0.23
C ALA A 14 8.90 -2.49 0.97
N ARG A 15 10.18 -2.81 0.79
CA ARG A 15 11.08 -3.21 1.88
C ARG A 15 11.29 -2.10 2.90
N GLY A 16 11.38 -0.84 2.46
CA GLY A 16 11.47 0.33 3.33
C GLY A 16 10.23 0.48 4.22
N VAL A 17 9.04 0.39 3.63
CA VAL A 17 7.75 0.43 4.35
C VAL A 17 7.65 -0.72 5.35
N GLN A 18 8.01 -1.94 4.94
CA GLN A 18 8.02 -3.10 5.83
C GLN A 18 8.92 -2.89 7.06
N ARG A 19 10.11 -2.28 6.87
CA ARG A 19 11.02 -1.94 7.97
C ARG A 19 10.45 -0.85 8.87
N ALA A 20 9.78 0.15 8.31
CA ALA A 20 9.14 1.21 9.09
C ALA A 20 7.99 0.66 9.96
N LEU A 21 7.16 -0.24 9.42
CA LEU A 21 6.15 -0.96 10.20
C LEU A 21 6.79 -1.75 11.34
N ALA A 22 7.85 -2.52 11.06
CA ALA A 22 8.56 -3.29 12.08
C ALA A 22 9.19 -2.41 13.16
N ALA A 23 9.73 -1.24 12.80
CA ALA A 23 10.30 -0.27 13.75
C ALA A 23 9.24 0.31 14.70
N GLN A 24 7.96 0.30 14.31
CA GLN A 24 6.82 0.68 15.14
C GLN A 24 6.23 -0.51 15.93
N GLY A 25 6.84 -1.70 15.85
CA GLY A 25 6.31 -2.91 16.47
C GLY A 25 5.06 -3.48 15.78
N LEU A 26 4.71 -2.96 14.59
CA LEU A 26 3.57 -3.43 13.83
C LEU A 26 3.95 -4.69 13.04
N LYS A 27 2.99 -5.61 12.93
CA LYS A 27 3.14 -6.79 12.06
C LYS A 27 3.39 -6.33 10.62
N GLY A 28 4.29 -7.00 9.93
CA GLY A 28 4.53 -6.79 8.51
C GLY A 28 3.29 -7.05 7.64
N ARG A 29 3.27 -6.48 6.45
CA ARG A 29 2.22 -6.66 5.44
C ARG A 29 2.65 -7.65 4.37
N LYS A 30 1.69 -8.13 3.56
CA LYS A 30 1.99 -9.07 2.47
C LYS A 30 2.86 -8.36 1.43
N VAL A 31 3.79 -9.11 0.83
CA VAL A 31 4.70 -8.55 -0.20
C VAL A 31 3.92 -7.95 -1.39
N PRO A 32 2.88 -8.60 -1.94
CA PRO A 32 2.09 -8.00 -3.02
C PRO A 32 1.49 -6.63 -2.64
N ASP A 33 0.88 -6.51 -1.47
CA ASP A 33 0.24 -5.27 -1.02
C ASP A 33 1.26 -4.13 -0.90
N LEU A 34 2.44 -4.41 -0.36
CA LEU A 34 3.52 -3.43 -0.25
C LEU A 34 4.02 -2.96 -1.62
N VAL A 35 4.13 -3.86 -2.61
CA VAL A 35 4.60 -3.54 -3.95
C VAL A 35 3.54 -2.76 -4.74
N ILE A 36 2.26 -3.13 -4.61
CA ILE A 36 1.12 -2.40 -5.19
C ILE A 36 1.06 -0.98 -4.61
N ALA A 37 1.17 -0.85 -3.28
CA ALA A 37 1.18 0.43 -2.61
C ALA A 37 2.35 1.32 -3.06
N ALA A 38 3.56 0.75 -3.17
CA ALA A 38 4.73 1.46 -3.66
C ALA A 38 4.58 1.96 -5.10
N ALA A 39 4.01 1.15 -6.00
CA ALA A 39 3.72 1.57 -7.36
C ALA A 39 2.68 2.70 -7.42
N ALA A 40 1.61 2.62 -6.62
CA ALA A 40 0.61 3.68 -6.53
C ALA A 40 1.22 4.99 -5.95
N GLU A 41 2.03 4.88 -4.90
CA GLU A 41 2.75 6.00 -4.28
C GLU A 41 3.66 6.71 -5.30
N ARG A 42 4.47 5.95 -6.05
CA ARG A 42 5.41 6.49 -7.05
C ARG A 42 4.73 7.28 -8.16
N HIS A 43 3.51 6.89 -8.53
CA HIS A 43 2.72 7.59 -9.55
C HIS A 43 1.71 8.59 -8.97
N ALA A 44 1.74 8.83 -7.64
CA ALA A 44 0.80 9.69 -6.93
C ALA A 44 -0.68 9.35 -7.23
N LEU A 45 -0.99 8.05 -7.30
CA LEU A 45 -2.33 7.54 -7.55
C LEU A 45 -3.08 7.29 -6.23
N ILE A 46 -4.40 7.41 -6.28
CA ILE A 46 -5.28 6.92 -5.22
C ILE A 46 -5.34 5.39 -5.34
N LEU A 47 -4.94 4.70 -4.27
CA LEU A 47 -5.05 3.24 -4.21
C LEU A 47 -6.44 2.87 -3.70
N VAL A 48 -7.29 2.37 -4.60
CA VAL A 48 -8.64 1.91 -4.27
C VAL A 48 -8.60 0.45 -3.79
N HIS A 49 -9.17 0.14 -2.62
CA HIS A 49 -9.09 -1.19 -2.03
C HIS A 49 -10.31 -1.59 -1.18
N TYR A 50 -10.31 -2.85 -0.72
CA TYR A 50 -11.15 -3.34 0.38
C TYR A 50 -10.32 -4.23 1.33
N ASP A 51 -9.05 -3.88 1.56
CA ASP A 51 -8.17 -4.55 2.52
C ASP A 51 -7.57 -3.52 3.50
N GLN A 52 -7.78 -3.72 4.80
CA GLN A 52 -7.29 -2.84 5.88
C GLN A 52 -5.75 -2.75 5.93
N ASP A 53 -5.06 -3.71 5.31
CA ASP A 53 -3.61 -3.71 5.20
C ASP A 53 -3.09 -2.47 4.46
N PHE A 54 -3.82 -1.98 3.43
CA PHE A 54 -3.44 -0.77 2.68
C PHE A 54 -3.53 0.52 3.51
N GLU A 55 -4.53 0.64 4.39
CA GLU A 55 -4.63 1.77 5.32
C GLU A 55 -3.42 1.82 6.27
N SER A 56 -2.96 0.65 6.72
CA SER A 56 -1.77 0.58 7.59
C SER A 56 -0.49 0.97 6.84
N ILE A 57 -0.41 0.63 5.55
CA ILE A 57 0.68 1.06 4.68
C ILE A 57 0.62 2.58 4.47
N ALA A 58 -0.58 3.13 4.21
CA ALA A 58 -0.80 4.55 4.01
C ALA A 58 -0.45 5.40 5.23
N GLN A 59 -0.63 4.88 6.46
CA GLN A 59 -0.16 5.54 7.68
C GLN A 59 1.37 5.74 7.70
N VAL A 60 2.13 4.86 7.03
CA VAL A 60 3.59 4.97 6.92
C VAL A 60 4.02 5.81 5.72
N THR A 61 3.34 5.69 4.58
CA THR A 61 3.73 6.36 3.33
C THR A 61 3.13 7.75 3.16
N GLY A 62 1.99 8.03 3.78
CA GLY A 62 1.18 9.21 3.54
C GLY A 62 0.46 9.21 2.17
N GLN A 63 0.47 8.08 1.44
CA GLN A 63 -0.17 8.00 0.13
C GLN A 63 -1.70 8.03 0.24
N ALA A 64 -2.38 8.52 -0.80
CA ALA A 64 -3.83 8.52 -0.85
C ALA A 64 -4.39 7.10 -1.04
N THR A 65 -5.36 6.73 -0.22
CA THR A 65 -6.14 5.49 -0.32
C THR A 65 -7.62 5.80 -0.34
N GLU A 66 -8.41 4.90 -0.91
CA GLU A 66 -9.87 4.97 -0.90
C GLU A 66 -10.47 3.57 -0.79
N TRP A 67 -11.52 3.44 0.02
CA TRP A 67 -12.28 2.20 0.06
C TRP A 67 -13.20 2.11 -1.17
N ILE A 68 -13.23 0.97 -1.86
CA ILE A 68 -14.11 0.78 -3.04
C ILE A 68 -15.61 0.96 -2.68
N VAL A 69 -15.96 0.63 -1.44
CA VAL A 69 -17.25 0.85 -0.78
C VAL A 69 -17.00 1.05 0.70
N GLU A 70 -18.00 1.52 1.46
CA GLU A 70 -17.84 1.76 2.90
C GLU A 70 -17.26 0.53 3.63
N ARG A 71 -16.30 0.76 4.51
CA ARG A 71 -15.67 -0.31 5.31
C ARG A 71 -16.74 -1.05 6.12
N GLY A 72 -16.77 -2.38 5.97
CA GLY A 72 -17.72 -3.23 6.68
C GLY A 72 -19.08 -3.36 6.00
N SER A 73 -19.26 -2.82 4.79
CA SER A 73 -20.50 -2.96 4.01
C SER A 73 -20.58 -4.25 3.18
N VAL A 74 -19.48 -5.00 3.07
CA VAL A 74 -19.39 -6.26 2.30
C VAL A 74 -18.62 -7.31 3.10
N ASP A 75 -19.10 -8.57 3.01
CA ASP A 75 -18.55 -9.80 3.60
C ASP A 75 -17.78 -10.64 2.55
#